data_AF-A0A8H3GXY6-F1
#
_entry.id   AF-A0A8H3GXY6-F1
#
_cell.length_a   1.000
_cell.length_b   1.000
_cell.length_c   1.000
_cell.angle_alpha   90.00
_cell.angle_beta   90.00
_cell.angle_gamma   90.00
#
_symmetry.space_group_name_H-M   'P 1'
#
loop_
_entity.id
_entity.type
_entity.pdbx_description
1 polymer ?
#
loop_
_entity_poly.entity_id
_entity_poly.type
_entity_poly.pdbx_seq_one_letter_code
_entity_poly.pdbx_strand_id
1 'polypeptide(L)'
;MSFRSVICLGLGQESKLVVTPIVGNAGNALHYISDRQAQSIEPRVTSTIISLFLPGPVSVMESRKDAVYGEFITDYPKTFLTHFPHNDPWSRTDTQQLIEFMERVSNEELTPIQILQRRLRCMQVAQLVRQGRVPSGGSNTLKFYLDSLREYLDKHKLFDYYHGFLCVHVVMRVFQMCILSNFNALGPQTFSDLEPDKDDASNSLVKLTSICIKKSLHPELYKDALGYHKSTTGTTIFQNGGGFTLGDAESMLDWLWKERKAFMVICAEIKMRGWTALFFGLWGLLRESVRAYENCKRIRHLLMRYALCATSEESNVIADMMVVMEQEFRIVGAECQFEVPPLDREDGQNILDTFKDYLVPTKSIIFPFELIYNASLHTRPEEVSSLLITIMDHTWKTLEYERPDWKEKYCDSFYYGARIITSLNDAITHFSYGCIKNKHASIDAYFGVINRINFLELIGRLCLIMVIQSKDNFIIPKYYAEAFYYNMNRLMASFSRAADNNEYVEAPGLQETWDKLLRFIDLQYETTEGGLRNRISLCRNSWLVIGKAFEFQRQTSLRRRCMNPRCPNPDMIGGAQEAVHWDRGLPGSHSAQCIPVELQG
;
A
#
# COMPACT_ATOMS: atom_id res chain seq x y z
N MET A 1 36.83 -7.21 16.37
CA MET A 1 36.91 -7.60 14.94
C MET A 1 35.96 -6.72 14.18
N SER A 2 36.51 -5.78 13.41
CA SER A 2 35.83 -4.59 12.89
C SER A 2 35.21 -4.82 11.51
N PHE A 3 33.97 -4.39 11.35
CA PHE A 3 33.31 -4.24 10.05
C PHE A 3 33.68 -2.88 9.43
N ARG A 4 34.11 -2.88 8.18
CA ARG A 4 34.12 -1.70 7.31
C ARG A 4 33.74 -2.13 5.89
N SER A 5 32.62 -1.61 5.41
CA SER A 5 32.32 -1.33 4.01
C SER A 5 31.12 -0.39 4.01
N VAL A 6 31.42 0.91 4.08
CA VAL A 6 30.46 1.99 3.86
C VAL A 6 30.62 2.39 2.40
N ILE A 7 29.55 2.24 1.62
CA ILE A 7 29.47 2.81 0.26
C ILE A 7 28.83 4.19 0.44
N CYS A 8 29.65 5.24 0.41
CA CYS A 8 29.19 6.63 0.29
C CYS A 8 29.27 7.04 -1.18
N LEU A 9 28.14 7.44 -1.75
CA LEU A 9 28.09 8.30 -2.94
C LEU A 9 27.83 9.72 -2.45
N GLY A 10 28.70 10.65 -2.81
CA GLY A 10 28.73 12.01 -2.30
C GLY A 10 27.46 12.80 -2.63
N LEU A 11 26.84 13.37 -1.61
CA LEU A 11 25.94 14.51 -1.71
C LEU A 11 26.74 15.75 -1.29
N GLY A 12 26.96 16.67 -2.23
CA GLY A 12 27.49 17.98 -1.91
C GLY A 12 26.36 18.90 -1.43
N GLN A 13 26.43 19.36 -0.18
CA GLN A 13 26.48 20.79 0.11
C GLN A 13 26.78 21.05 1.58
N GLU A 14 27.54 22.13 1.78
CA GLU A 14 28.27 22.52 2.98
C GLU A 14 27.36 23.05 4.09
N SER A 15 27.65 22.64 5.33
CA SER A 15 27.43 23.49 6.50
C SER A 15 28.47 23.17 7.57
N LYS A 16 29.39 24.13 7.76
CA LYS A 16 30.48 24.10 8.76
C LYS A 16 29.90 24.02 10.17
N LEU A 17 30.29 22.98 10.92
CA LEU A 17 30.14 22.92 12.37
C LEU A 17 31.50 23.22 13.00
N VAL A 18 31.61 24.39 13.64
CA VAL A 18 32.73 24.72 14.53
C VAL A 18 32.40 24.13 15.89
N VAL A 19 33.19 23.15 16.34
CA VAL A 19 33.14 22.63 17.71
C VAL A 19 34.43 23.07 18.41
N THR A 20 34.28 23.80 19.51
CA THR A 20 35.34 23.99 20.51
C THR A 20 34.91 23.34 21.81
N PRO A 21 35.77 22.55 22.49
CA PRO A 21 35.42 21.87 23.74
C PRO A 21 35.89 22.68 24.94
N ILE A 22 35.04 22.88 25.96
CA ILE A 22 35.53 23.18 27.32
C ILE A 22 34.65 22.48 28.36
N VAL A 23 35.30 21.69 29.20
CA VAL A 23 34.82 21.09 30.45
C VAL A 23 35.07 22.08 31.58
N GLY A 24 34.13 22.27 32.52
CA GLY A 24 34.44 22.94 33.80
C GLY A 24 33.26 23.48 34.62
N ASN A 25 32.80 22.64 35.54
CA ASN A 25 32.13 22.86 36.85
C ASN A 25 31.73 24.27 37.38
N ALA A 26 30.58 24.20 38.08
CA ALA A 26 30.19 24.85 39.33
C ALA A 26 29.66 26.30 39.34
N GLY A 27 28.49 26.45 39.99
CA GLY A 27 28.28 27.56 40.93
C GLY A 27 27.20 28.59 40.58
N ASN A 28 26.03 28.38 41.17
CA ASN A 28 25.14 29.39 41.76
C ASN A 28 24.39 30.43 40.92
N ALA A 29 23.14 30.57 41.39
CA ALA A 29 22.31 31.76 41.44
C ALA A 29 21.63 32.20 40.14
N LEU A 30 20.33 31.87 40.04
CA LEU A 30 19.32 32.87 39.70
C LEU A 30 18.01 32.56 40.45
N HIS A 31 17.68 33.51 41.30
CA HIS A 31 16.49 33.61 42.15
C HIS A 31 15.48 34.50 41.41
N TYR A 32 14.18 34.20 41.57
CA TYR A 32 13.00 35.03 41.21
C TYR A 32 12.74 35.19 39.70
N ILE A 33 11.56 34.88 39.14
CA ILE A 33 10.20 35.11 39.62
C ILE A 33 9.33 33.89 39.23
N SER A 34 8.80 33.18 40.23
CA SER A 34 7.66 32.29 40.08
C SER A 34 6.40 33.06 40.45
N ASP A 35 5.44 33.16 39.54
CA ASP A 35 4.04 33.21 39.94
C ASP A 35 3.10 32.88 38.77
N ARG A 36 2.11 32.04 39.10
CA ARG A 36 0.89 31.70 38.35
C ARG A 36 1.03 30.75 37.16
N GLN A 37 0.85 29.46 37.40
CA GLN A 37 -0.42 28.76 37.11
C GLN A 37 -0.24 27.25 37.31
N ALA A 38 -0.57 26.78 38.52
CA ALA A 38 -1.07 25.43 38.73
C ALA A 38 -2.16 25.54 39.79
N GLN A 39 -3.35 25.03 39.44
CA GLN A 39 -4.53 24.70 40.27
C GLN A 39 -5.83 25.35 39.77
N SER A 40 -6.42 24.72 38.75
CA SER A 40 -7.76 24.11 38.87
C SER A 40 -7.98 23.25 37.62
N ILE A 41 -7.55 21.99 37.70
CA ILE A 41 -7.89 20.95 36.74
C ILE A 41 -9.27 20.41 37.13
N GLU A 42 -10.16 20.38 36.13
CA GLU A 42 -11.53 19.79 36.07
C GLU A 42 -12.70 20.53 36.76
N PRO A 43 -13.91 20.57 36.15
CA PRO A 43 -14.45 19.65 35.12
C PRO A 43 -14.95 20.36 33.84
N ARG A 44 -14.40 20.00 32.67
CA ARG A 44 -14.98 20.39 31.35
C ARG A 44 -15.01 19.28 30.29
N VAL A 45 -14.58 18.05 30.62
CA VAL A 45 -14.60 16.91 29.67
C VAL A 45 -15.81 15.98 29.90
N THR A 46 -16.43 16.03 31.08
CA THR A 46 -17.59 15.20 31.46
C THR A 46 -18.89 15.58 30.74
N SER A 47 -18.97 16.79 30.16
CA SER A 47 -20.16 17.32 29.51
C SER A 47 -20.34 16.85 28.06
N THR A 48 -19.26 16.51 27.34
CA THR A 48 -19.33 16.32 25.89
C THR A 48 -19.80 14.90 25.51
N ILE A 49 -19.45 13.89 26.32
CA ILE A 49 -19.85 12.51 26.06
C ILE A 49 -21.32 12.30 26.43
N ILE A 50 -21.80 12.86 27.54
CA ILE A 50 -23.21 12.75 27.93
C ILE A 50 -24.13 13.58 27.00
N SER A 51 -23.67 14.73 26.48
CA SER A 51 -24.41 15.48 25.45
C SER A 51 -24.43 14.80 24.08
N LEU A 52 -23.58 13.78 23.86
CA LEU A 52 -23.65 12.90 22.67
C LEU A 52 -24.65 11.75 22.83
N PHE A 53 -25.20 11.53 24.04
CA PHE A 53 -26.13 10.41 24.36
C PHE A 53 -27.47 10.81 24.99
N LEU A 54 -27.65 12.07 25.43
CA LEU A 54 -28.93 12.60 25.93
C LEU A 54 -29.41 13.76 25.04
N PRO A 55 -30.74 13.93 24.84
CA PRO A 55 -31.28 14.87 23.89
C PRO A 55 -30.98 16.31 24.29
N GLY A 56 -30.47 17.11 23.35
CA GLY A 56 -30.71 18.55 23.39
C GLY A 56 -32.21 18.84 23.23
N PRO A 57 -32.73 19.97 23.75
CA PRO A 57 -34.14 20.28 23.64
C PRO A 57 -34.57 20.25 22.17
N VAL A 58 -35.65 19.52 21.89
CA VAL A 58 -36.30 19.45 20.58
C VAL A 58 -36.74 20.86 20.20
N SER A 59 -35.86 21.63 19.56
CA SER A 59 -36.24 22.87 18.88
C SER A 59 -36.74 22.48 17.50
N VAL A 60 -38.07 22.56 17.36
CA VAL A 60 -38.87 22.56 16.15
C VAL A 60 -38.03 22.76 14.87
N MET A 61 -37.71 21.65 14.21
CA MET A 61 -37.32 21.65 12.79
C MET A 61 -38.43 20.91 12.04
N GLU A 62 -39.38 21.69 11.53
CA GLU A 62 -40.39 21.19 10.60
C GLU A 62 -39.73 20.77 9.28
N SER A 63 -40.17 19.62 8.79
CA SER A 63 -39.88 18.96 7.51
C SER A 63 -38.59 18.10 7.41
N ARG A 64 -38.76 16.79 7.57
CA ARG A 64 -38.60 15.77 6.50
C ARG A 64 -38.71 14.36 7.08
N LYS A 65 -39.44 13.47 6.40
CA LYS A 65 -39.55 12.04 6.74
C LYS A 65 -38.20 11.29 6.73
N ASP A 66 -37.13 11.95 6.31
CA ASP A 66 -35.78 11.40 6.12
C ASP A 66 -34.89 11.51 7.37
N ALA A 67 -35.30 12.26 8.41
CA ALA A 67 -34.53 12.39 9.66
C ALA A 67 -34.30 11.06 10.40
N VAL A 68 -35.10 10.02 10.08
CA VAL A 68 -35.00 8.67 10.67
C VAL A 68 -33.77 7.90 10.17
N TYR A 69 -33.22 8.26 9.00
CA TYR A 69 -32.06 7.60 8.39
C TYR A 69 -30.73 8.34 8.60
N GLY A 70 -30.79 9.55 9.14
CA GLY A 70 -29.65 10.28 9.68
C GLY A 70 -29.12 11.34 8.74
N GLU A 71 -27.89 11.77 9.00
CA GLU A 71 -27.19 12.76 8.17
C GLU A 71 -26.92 12.22 6.75
N PHE A 72 -26.87 13.13 5.79
CA PHE A 72 -26.55 12.85 4.39
C PHE A 72 -25.04 12.65 4.20
N ILE A 73 -24.60 12.07 3.07
CA ILE A 73 -23.19 11.74 2.80
C ILE A 73 -22.21 12.90 2.98
N THR A 74 -22.64 14.14 2.78
CA THR A 74 -21.81 15.35 2.97
C THR A 74 -21.46 15.62 4.42
N ASP A 75 -22.31 15.19 5.36
CA ASP A 75 -22.24 15.62 6.76
C ASP A 75 -21.98 14.43 7.70
N TYR A 76 -22.37 13.21 7.31
CA TYR A 76 -22.18 12.06 8.19
C TYR A 76 -20.73 11.66 8.43
N PRO A 77 -19.72 11.90 7.56
CA PRO A 77 -18.32 11.64 7.92
C PRO A 77 -17.90 12.37 9.19
N LYS A 78 -18.27 13.65 9.31
CA LYS A 78 -18.05 14.44 10.52
C LYS A 78 -18.81 13.86 11.72
N THR A 79 -20.07 13.50 11.55
CA THR A 79 -20.90 12.88 12.60
C THR A 79 -20.31 11.55 13.05
N PHE A 80 -19.88 10.71 12.11
CA PHE A 80 -19.24 9.44 12.40
C PHE A 80 -17.94 9.64 13.16
N LEU A 81 -17.04 10.52 12.71
CA LEU A 81 -15.77 10.80 13.39
C LEU A 81 -15.96 11.44 14.78
N THR A 82 -17.08 12.10 15.02
CA THR A 82 -17.46 12.59 16.36
C THR A 82 -17.83 11.42 17.28
N HIS A 83 -18.49 10.38 16.75
CA HIS A 83 -18.86 9.19 17.50
C HIS A 83 -17.78 8.09 17.51
N PHE A 84 -16.81 8.13 16.59
CA PHE A 84 -15.79 7.11 16.38
C PHE A 84 -14.49 7.80 15.87
N PRO A 85 -13.73 8.47 16.77
CA PRO A 85 -12.56 9.26 16.38
C PRO A 85 -11.40 8.38 15.87
N HIS A 86 -10.50 8.95 15.07
CA HIS A 86 -9.37 8.21 14.47
C HIS A 86 -8.32 7.71 15.45
N ASN A 87 -8.14 8.44 16.55
CA ASN A 87 -7.32 8.04 17.67
C ASN A 87 -8.32 7.68 18.76
N ASP A 88 -8.73 6.42 18.79
CA ASP A 88 -9.74 5.93 19.72
C ASP A 88 -9.09 5.14 20.87
N PRO A 89 -8.36 5.77 21.81
CA PRO A 89 -8.06 5.11 23.06
C PRO A 89 -9.35 5.14 23.88
N TRP A 90 -10.19 4.12 23.75
CA TRP A 90 -11.26 3.92 24.74
C TRP A 90 -10.60 3.66 26.07
N SER A 91 -10.66 4.64 26.97
CA SER A 91 -10.26 4.41 28.33
C SER A 91 -11.17 3.34 28.96
N ARG A 92 -10.70 2.64 29.99
CA ARG A 92 -11.56 1.76 30.81
C ARG A 92 -12.84 2.48 31.26
N THR A 93 -12.73 3.78 31.51
CA THR A 93 -13.83 4.64 31.93
C THR A 93 -14.89 4.82 30.84
N ASP A 94 -14.49 5.07 29.59
CA ASP A 94 -15.44 5.19 28.47
C ASP A 94 -16.16 3.86 28.19
N THR A 95 -15.42 2.76 28.30
CA THR A 95 -15.96 1.40 28.16
C THR A 95 -16.99 1.10 29.25
N GLN A 96 -16.67 1.42 30.50
CA GLN A 96 -17.57 1.24 31.64
C GLN A 96 -18.83 2.11 31.51
N GLN A 97 -18.69 3.36 31.06
CA GLN A 97 -19.81 4.26 30.83
C GLN A 97 -20.74 3.77 29.71
N LEU A 98 -20.19 3.18 28.65
CA LEU A 98 -20.99 2.55 27.59
C LEU A 98 -21.78 1.35 28.13
N ILE A 99 -21.15 0.49 28.94
CA ILE A 99 -21.83 -0.66 29.56
C ILE A 99 -22.98 -0.17 30.45
N GLU A 100 -22.73 0.83 31.29
CA GLU A 100 -23.75 1.43 32.15
C GLU A 100 -24.88 2.08 31.35
N PHE A 101 -24.57 2.79 30.26
CA PHE A 101 -25.57 3.33 29.35
C PHE A 101 -26.42 2.22 28.72
N MET A 102 -25.79 1.12 28.29
CA MET A 102 -26.47 -0.04 27.73
C MET A 102 -27.42 -0.70 28.74
N GLU A 103 -27.05 -0.72 30.01
CA GLU A 103 -27.89 -1.28 31.08
C GLU A 103 -29.06 -0.35 31.44
N ARG A 104 -28.88 0.97 31.28
CA ARG A 104 -29.88 1.99 31.66
C ARG A 104 -30.92 2.30 30.58
N VAL A 105 -30.53 2.31 29.30
CA VAL A 105 -31.41 2.76 28.20
C VAL A 105 -31.92 1.58 27.40
N SER A 106 -33.24 1.44 27.29
CA SER A 106 -33.87 0.37 26.52
C SER A 106 -33.74 0.62 25.00
N ASN A 107 -33.78 -0.43 24.18
CA ASN A 107 -33.76 -0.25 22.71
C ASN A 107 -35.04 0.45 22.20
N GLU A 108 -36.13 0.41 22.96
CA GLU A 108 -37.43 1.02 22.62
C GLU A 108 -37.37 2.56 22.69
N GLU A 109 -36.41 3.10 23.45
CA GLU A 109 -36.16 4.53 23.60
C GLU A 109 -35.18 5.09 22.55
N LEU A 110 -34.63 4.24 21.68
CA LEU A 110 -33.59 4.60 20.73
C LEU A 110 -34.14 4.64 19.29
N THR A 111 -33.67 5.61 18.50
CA THR A 111 -33.91 5.61 17.06
C THR A 111 -33.17 4.45 16.37
N PRO A 112 -33.58 4.00 15.17
CA PRO A 112 -32.89 2.93 14.44
C PRO A 112 -31.39 3.17 14.27
N ILE A 113 -30.97 4.41 14.01
CA ILE A 113 -29.56 4.81 13.90
C ILE A 113 -28.84 4.66 15.23
N GLN A 114 -29.45 5.13 16.32
CA GLN A 114 -28.86 5.00 17.65
C GLN A 114 -28.71 3.53 18.06
N ILE A 115 -29.66 2.68 17.67
CA ILE A 115 -29.54 1.23 17.85
C ILE A 115 -28.34 0.71 17.05
N LEU A 116 -28.17 1.10 15.78
CA LEU A 116 -27.01 0.67 14.98
C LEU A 116 -25.68 1.17 15.55
N GLN A 117 -25.58 2.44 15.95
CA GLN A 117 -24.40 3.01 16.60
C GLN A 117 -24.09 2.26 17.91
N ARG A 118 -25.09 2.04 18.75
CA ARG A 118 -24.97 1.26 19.99
C ARG A 118 -24.45 -0.13 19.67
N ARG A 119 -25.03 -0.84 18.70
CA ARG A 119 -24.61 -2.21 18.35
C ARG A 119 -23.21 -2.27 17.76
N LEU A 120 -22.83 -1.31 16.91
CA LEU A 120 -21.47 -1.21 16.39
C LEU A 120 -20.45 -1.05 17.53
N ARG A 121 -20.76 -0.16 18.48
CA ARG A 121 -19.97 0.03 19.71
C ARG A 121 -19.95 -1.23 20.58
N CYS A 122 -21.09 -1.88 20.75
CA CYS A 122 -21.17 -3.17 21.44
C CYS A 122 -20.29 -4.22 20.76
N MET A 123 -20.17 -4.26 19.44
CA MET A 123 -19.31 -5.26 18.78
C MET A 123 -17.82 -4.93 18.91
N GLN A 124 -17.46 -3.66 19.02
CA GLN A 124 -16.09 -3.23 19.34
C GLN A 124 -15.74 -3.59 20.79
N VAL A 125 -16.67 -3.37 21.73
CA VAL A 125 -16.46 -3.54 23.18
C VAL A 125 -16.80 -4.94 23.68
N ALA A 126 -17.70 -5.70 23.06
CA ALA A 126 -18.06 -7.06 23.49
C ALA A 126 -16.92 -8.05 23.32
N GLN A 127 -15.94 -7.73 22.47
CA GLN A 127 -14.63 -8.38 22.47
C GLN A 127 -13.98 -8.30 23.86
N LEU A 128 -14.13 -7.18 24.56
CA LEU A 128 -13.60 -6.94 25.91
C LEU A 128 -14.53 -7.45 27.03
N VAL A 129 -15.86 -7.41 26.82
CA VAL A 129 -16.85 -7.61 27.90
C VAL A 129 -17.41 -9.05 27.99
N ARG A 130 -17.32 -9.87 26.93
CA ARG A 130 -17.77 -11.27 26.98
C ARG A 130 -16.76 -12.21 26.31
N GLN A 131 -16.37 -13.25 27.06
CA GLN A 131 -15.50 -14.36 26.68
C GLN A 131 -15.81 -14.96 25.28
N GLY A 132 -15.33 -14.31 24.22
CA GLY A 132 -15.23 -14.86 22.87
C GLY A 132 -16.53 -15.26 22.18
N ARG A 133 -17.68 -14.66 22.52
CA ARG A 133 -18.96 -14.94 21.81
C ARG A 133 -19.43 -13.70 21.07
N VAL A 134 -19.83 -13.88 19.80
CA VAL A 134 -20.64 -12.91 19.06
C VAL A 134 -21.81 -12.51 19.96
N PRO A 135 -22.06 -11.21 20.21
CA PRO A 135 -23.19 -10.78 21.03
C PRO A 135 -24.45 -11.44 20.51
N SER A 136 -25.07 -12.28 21.34
CA SER A 136 -26.23 -13.10 21.00
C SER A 136 -27.45 -12.21 20.74
N GLY A 137 -27.48 -11.58 19.57
CA GLY A 137 -28.65 -10.94 18.97
C GLY A 137 -29.38 -11.94 18.09
N GLY A 138 -29.93 -13.00 18.69
CA GLY A 138 -30.73 -14.02 18.03
C GLY A 138 -29.96 -14.90 17.02
N SER A 139 -30.54 -16.04 16.65
CA SER A 139 -29.99 -17.01 15.69
C SER A 139 -29.83 -16.49 14.24
N ASN A 140 -29.98 -15.17 13.99
CA ASN A 140 -30.14 -14.57 12.66
C ASN A 140 -29.54 -13.15 12.55
N THR A 141 -28.41 -12.86 13.23
CA THR A 141 -27.83 -11.50 13.29
C THR A 141 -27.53 -10.91 11.90
N LEU A 142 -26.83 -11.63 11.02
CA LEU A 142 -26.54 -11.16 9.65
C LEU A 142 -27.81 -10.91 8.85
N LYS A 143 -28.75 -11.86 8.90
CA LYS A 143 -30.04 -11.76 8.22
C LYS A 143 -30.81 -10.50 8.62
N PHE A 144 -30.88 -10.19 9.91
CA PHE A 144 -31.56 -8.97 10.40
C PHE A 144 -31.02 -7.69 9.75
N TYR A 145 -29.69 -7.51 9.70
CA TYR A 145 -29.12 -6.29 9.12
C TYR A 145 -29.22 -6.27 7.60
N LEU A 146 -29.15 -7.43 6.94
CA LEU A 146 -29.34 -7.50 5.49
C LEU A 146 -30.79 -7.18 5.11
N ASP A 147 -31.76 -7.66 5.87
CA ASP A 147 -33.18 -7.36 5.64
C ASP A 147 -33.47 -5.87 5.91
N SER A 148 -32.93 -5.31 7.01
CA SER A 148 -33.01 -3.87 7.28
C SER A 148 -32.33 -3.03 6.19
N LEU A 149 -31.21 -3.50 5.65
CA LEU A 149 -30.52 -2.83 4.56
C LEU A 149 -31.33 -2.90 3.26
N ARG A 150 -31.96 -4.04 2.95
CA ARG A 150 -32.86 -4.17 1.78
C ARG A 150 -34.03 -3.20 1.86
N GLU A 151 -34.71 -3.13 3.01
CA GLU A 151 -35.83 -2.20 3.22
C GLU A 151 -35.40 -0.74 3.04
N TYR A 152 -34.19 -0.39 3.51
CA TYR A 152 -33.62 0.93 3.28
C TYR A 152 -33.32 1.18 1.79
N LEU A 153 -32.75 0.18 1.10
CA LEU A 153 -32.35 0.27 -0.31
C LEU A 153 -33.53 0.33 -1.29
N ASP A 154 -34.74 -0.02 -0.86
CA ASP A 154 -35.96 0.18 -1.66
C ASP A 154 -36.27 1.67 -1.91
N LYS A 155 -35.71 2.57 -1.08
CA LYS A 155 -36.00 4.01 -1.11
C LYS A 155 -34.76 4.88 -1.31
N HIS A 156 -33.58 4.36 -0.99
CA HIS A 156 -32.34 5.13 -0.91
C HIS A 156 -31.16 4.37 -1.51
N LYS A 157 -30.10 5.08 -1.90
CA LYS A 157 -28.83 4.43 -2.25
C LYS A 157 -28.07 4.03 -0.99
N LEU A 158 -27.15 3.08 -1.13
CA LEU A 158 -26.40 2.48 -0.02
C LEU A 158 -25.77 3.51 0.92
N PHE A 159 -25.24 4.61 0.35
CA PHE A 159 -24.53 5.64 1.10
C PHE A 159 -25.19 7.01 1.07
N ASP A 160 -26.46 7.13 0.65
CA ASP A 160 -27.16 8.42 0.72
C ASP A 160 -27.23 8.93 2.16
N TYR A 161 -27.53 8.03 3.12
CA TYR A 161 -27.69 8.35 4.52
C TYR A 161 -26.83 7.48 5.43
N TYR A 162 -26.55 8.03 6.61
CA TYR A 162 -25.75 7.39 7.65
C TYR A 162 -26.21 5.98 8.05
N HIS A 163 -27.53 5.71 8.00
CA HIS A 163 -28.09 4.39 8.27
C HIS A 163 -27.52 3.27 7.39
N GLY A 164 -27.49 3.47 6.06
CA GLY A 164 -26.99 2.44 5.13
C GLY A 164 -25.50 2.14 5.36
N PHE A 165 -24.71 3.19 5.60
CA PHE A 165 -23.31 3.09 6.00
C PHE A 165 -23.13 2.28 7.30
N LEU A 166 -23.91 2.56 8.35
CA LEU A 166 -23.83 1.83 9.61
C LEU A 166 -24.20 0.35 9.47
N CYS A 167 -25.20 0.02 8.66
CA CYS A 167 -25.59 -1.37 8.38
C CYS A 167 -24.42 -2.16 7.76
N VAL A 168 -23.75 -1.59 6.75
CA VAL A 168 -22.57 -2.22 6.11
C VAL A 168 -21.47 -2.46 7.14
N HIS A 169 -21.20 -1.47 7.99
CA HIS A 169 -20.16 -1.59 9.00
C HIS A 169 -20.47 -2.62 10.07
N VAL A 170 -21.73 -2.74 10.47
CA VAL A 170 -22.16 -3.79 11.38
C VAL A 170 -21.94 -5.18 10.75
N VAL A 171 -22.32 -5.37 9.47
CA VAL A 171 -22.08 -6.63 8.75
C VAL A 171 -20.58 -6.94 8.68
N MET A 172 -19.75 -5.94 8.35
CA MET A 172 -18.29 -6.06 8.34
C MET A 172 -17.72 -6.51 9.70
N ARG A 173 -18.20 -5.94 10.82
CA ARG A 173 -17.78 -6.38 12.16
C ARG A 173 -18.20 -7.79 12.48
N VAL A 174 -19.40 -8.21 12.08
CA VAL A 174 -19.84 -9.60 12.23
C VAL A 174 -18.92 -10.54 11.45
N PHE A 175 -18.50 -10.17 10.23
CA PHE A 175 -17.54 -10.97 9.45
C PHE A 175 -16.21 -11.13 10.17
N GLN A 176 -15.63 -10.05 10.70
CA GLN A 176 -14.38 -10.10 11.47
C GLN A 176 -14.52 -11.04 12.67
N MET A 177 -15.60 -10.93 13.43
CA MET A 177 -15.87 -11.78 14.58
C MET A 177 -16.05 -13.24 14.21
N CYS A 178 -16.77 -13.54 13.13
CA CYS A 178 -16.97 -14.91 12.68
C CYS A 178 -15.66 -15.54 12.18
N ILE A 179 -14.83 -14.82 11.42
CA ILE A 179 -13.50 -15.29 11.00
C ILE A 179 -12.66 -15.63 12.24
N LEU A 180 -12.54 -14.70 13.19
CA LEU A 180 -11.75 -14.96 14.41
C LEU A 180 -12.30 -16.10 15.25
N SER A 181 -13.64 -16.22 15.34
CA SER A 181 -14.30 -17.32 16.04
C SER A 181 -13.96 -18.67 15.41
N ASN A 182 -13.95 -18.77 14.08
CA ASN A 182 -13.63 -20.02 13.38
C ASN A 182 -12.16 -20.44 13.60
N PHE A 183 -11.27 -19.48 13.85
CA PHE A 183 -9.88 -19.74 14.23
C PHE A 183 -9.66 -20.04 15.71
N ASN A 184 -10.72 -20.05 16.54
CA ASN A 184 -10.63 -20.03 17.99
C ASN A 184 -9.69 -18.92 18.50
N ALA A 185 -9.57 -17.83 17.73
CA ALA A 185 -8.70 -16.71 18.05
C ALA A 185 -9.36 -15.78 19.08
N LEU A 186 -10.63 -15.98 19.42
CA LEU A 186 -11.35 -15.21 20.44
C LEU A 186 -11.20 -15.86 21.83
N GLY A 187 -9.96 -15.88 22.36
CA GLY A 187 -9.64 -16.43 23.68
C GLY A 187 -9.28 -15.33 24.70
N PRO A 188 -9.31 -15.62 26.02
CA PRO A 188 -8.93 -14.66 27.07
C PRO A 188 -7.54 -14.03 26.86
N GLN A 189 -6.59 -14.78 26.30
CA GLN A 189 -5.24 -14.29 25.98
C GLN A 189 -5.22 -13.30 24.81
N THR A 190 -6.07 -13.49 23.81
CA THR A 190 -6.22 -12.54 22.71
C THR A 190 -6.76 -11.20 23.21
N PHE A 191 -7.64 -11.23 24.21
CA PHE A 191 -8.21 -10.03 24.81
C PHE A 191 -7.30 -9.38 25.86
N SER A 192 -6.33 -10.11 26.44
CA SER A 192 -5.31 -9.50 27.31
C SER A 192 -4.28 -8.67 26.52
N ASP A 193 -4.08 -8.95 25.23
CA ASP A 193 -3.26 -8.11 24.35
C ASP A 193 -4.01 -6.88 23.82
N LEU A 194 -5.32 -6.80 24.07
CA LEU A 194 -6.21 -5.68 23.74
C LEU A 194 -6.43 -4.75 24.94
N GLU A 195 -5.40 -4.54 25.77
CA GLU A 195 -5.50 -3.68 26.95
C GLU A 195 -5.98 -2.26 26.55
N PRO A 196 -7.00 -1.70 27.23
CA PRO A 196 -7.55 -0.36 26.95
C PRO A 196 -6.52 0.77 26.92
N ASP A 197 -5.37 0.54 27.57
CA ASP A 197 -4.30 1.52 27.75
C ASP A 197 -3.20 1.39 26.68
N LYS A 198 -3.29 0.37 25.80
CA LYS A 198 -2.31 0.07 24.75
C LYS A 198 -3.04 -0.23 23.43
N ASP A 199 -3.12 0.81 22.60
CA ASP A 199 -3.62 0.80 21.23
C ASP A 199 -5.12 0.53 21.02
N ASP A 200 -5.67 1.28 20.06
CA ASP A 200 -7.04 1.26 19.57
C ASP A 200 -7.52 -0.18 19.25
N ALA A 201 -8.49 -0.68 20.04
CA ALA A 201 -9.02 -2.03 19.97
C ALA A 201 -9.56 -2.42 18.57
N SER A 202 -10.04 -1.44 17.79
CA SER A 202 -10.45 -1.66 16.39
C SER A 202 -9.25 -2.04 15.51
N ASN A 203 -8.08 -1.47 15.78
CA ASN A 203 -6.85 -1.75 15.01
C ASN A 203 -6.31 -3.13 15.30
N SER A 204 -6.35 -3.52 16.57
CA SER A 204 -5.90 -4.84 16.98
C SER A 204 -6.85 -5.94 16.49
N LEU A 205 -8.17 -5.70 16.50
CA LEU A 205 -9.14 -6.56 15.83
C LEU A 205 -8.81 -6.73 14.35
N VAL A 206 -8.60 -5.62 13.64
CA VAL A 206 -8.27 -5.63 12.21
C VAL A 206 -6.98 -6.38 11.96
N LYS A 207 -5.94 -6.13 12.76
CA LYS A 207 -4.65 -6.83 12.68
C LYS A 207 -4.81 -8.34 12.86
N LEU A 208 -5.55 -8.78 13.88
CA LEU A 208 -5.80 -10.19 14.12
C LEU A 208 -6.58 -10.83 12.96
N THR A 209 -7.66 -10.18 12.51
CA THR A 209 -8.43 -10.68 11.36
C THR A 209 -7.58 -10.74 10.10
N SER A 210 -6.75 -9.72 9.84
CA SER A 210 -5.81 -9.68 8.72
C SER A 210 -4.83 -10.85 8.75
N ILE A 211 -4.29 -11.20 9.92
CA ILE A 211 -3.41 -12.37 10.10
C ILE A 211 -4.15 -13.67 9.75
N CYS A 212 -5.39 -13.83 10.22
CA CYS A 212 -6.22 -15.00 9.91
C CYS A 212 -6.52 -15.08 8.41
N ILE A 213 -6.96 -13.99 7.78
CA ILE A 213 -7.23 -13.95 6.34
C ILE A 213 -5.99 -14.37 5.56
N LYS A 214 -4.84 -13.74 5.83
CA LYS A 214 -3.58 -14.02 5.13
C LYS A 214 -3.19 -15.50 5.17
N LYS A 215 -3.39 -16.18 6.31
CA LYS A 215 -3.13 -17.62 6.46
C LYS A 215 -4.11 -18.50 5.68
N SER A 216 -5.26 -17.96 5.29
CA SER A 216 -6.38 -18.69 4.71
C SER A 216 -6.67 -18.37 3.25
N LEU A 217 -5.86 -17.54 2.61
CA LEU A 217 -6.02 -17.22 1.18
C LEU A 217 -5.75 -18.42 0.25
N HIS A 218 -5.24 -19.54 0.79
CA HIS A 218 -5.06 -20.77 0.03
C HIS A 218 -6.42 -21.39 -0.37
N PRO A 219 -6.56 -21.94 -1.60
CA PRO A 219 -7.82 -22.54 -2.09
C PRO A 219 -8.46 -23.59 -1.18
N GLU A 220 -7.66 -24.28 -0.39
CA GLU A 220 -8.14 -25.32 0.53
C GLU A 220 -8.47 -24.81 1.94
N LEU A 221 -8.01 -23.62 2.33
CA LEU A 221 -8.09 -23.13 3.72
C LEU A 221 -9.14 -22.04 3.93
N TYR A 222 -9.56 -21.37 2.87
CA TYR A 222 -10.52 -20.27 2.98
C TYR A 222 -11.91 -20.74 3.45
N LYS A 223 -12.29 -21.99 3.12
CA LYS A 223 -13.57 -22.57 3.51
C LYS A 223 -13.69 -22.74 5.02
N ASP A 224 -12.59 -23.14 5.66
CA ASP A 224 -12.51 -23.27 7.11
C ASP A 224 -12.59 -21.90 7.80
N ALA A 225 -11.85 -20.92 7.26
CA ALA A 225 -11.88 -19.54 7.76
C ALA A 225 -13.28 -18.92 7.74
N LEU A 226 -14.05 -19.22 6.70
CA LEU A 226 -15.41 -18.72 6.52
C LEU A 226 -16.48 -19.61 7.18
N GLY A 227 -16.12 -20.80 7.65
CA GLY A 227 -17.05 -21.76 8.26
C GLY A 227 -18.11 -22.22 7.25
N TYR A 228 -17.66 -22.72 6.11
CA TYR A 228 -18.54 -23.19 5.03
C TYR A 228 -19.50 -24.27 5.51
N HIS A 229 -20.77 -24.08 5.18
CA HIS A 229 -21.81 -25.06 5.40
C HIS A 229 -22.66 -25.24 4.15
N LYS A 230 -22.70 -26.47 3.64
CA LYS A 230 -23.52 -26.86 2.50
C LYS A 230 -24.75 -27.60 3.00
N SER A 231 -25.93 -27.05 2.71
CA SER A 231 -27.22 -27.65 3.02
C SER A 231 -27.99 -27.98 1.73
N THR A 232 -29.18 -28.54 1.87
CA THR A 232 -30.12 -28.76 0.75
C THR A 232 -30.63 -27.46 0.13
N THR A 233 -30.60 -26.36 0.88
CA THR A 233 -31.09 -25.03 0.43
C THR A 233 -29.99 -24.16 -0.17
N GLY A 234 -28.73 -24.58 -0.10
CA GLY A 234 -27.60 -23.88 -0.71
C GLY A 234 -26.33 -23.90 0.13
N THR A 235 -25.36 -23.10 -0.29
CA THR A 235 -24.10 -22.90 0.44
C THR A 235 -24.18 -21.62 1.26
N THR A 236 -23.67 -21.68 2.49
CA THR A 236 -23.67 -20.59 3.46
C THR A 236 -22.31 -20.50 4.15
N ILE A 237 -21.93 -19.30 4.54
CA ILE A 237 -20.79 -19.06 5.43
C ILE A 237 -21.28 -18.46 6.75
N PHE A 238 -20.43 -18.47 7.77
CA PHE A 238 -20.69 -17.83 9.07
C PHE A 238 -22.02 -18.27 9.72
N GLN A 239 -22.24 -19.58 9.85
CA GLN A 239 -23.41 -20.14 10.54
C GLN A 239 -23.62 -19.53 11.94
N ASN A 240 -22.53 -19.33 12.69
CA ASN A 240 -22.55 -18.70 14.02
C ASN A 240 -22.97 -17.21 13.99
N GLY A 241 -22.91 -16.54 12.83
CA GLY A 241 -23.39 -15.18 12.61
C GLY A 241 -24.83 -15.09 12.10
N GLY A 242 -25.52 -16.22 11.97
CA GLY A 242 -26.88 -16.30 11.40
C GLY A 242 -26.93 -16.67 9.92
N GLY A 243 -25.79 -17.08 9.33
CA GLY A 243 -25.69 -17.52 7.94
C GLY A 243 -25.65 -16.38 6.93
N PHE A 244 -24.72 -16.48 5.99
CA PHE A 244 -24.61 -15.58 4.83
C PHE A 244 -24.58 -16.42 3.56
N THR A 245 -25.55 -16.21 2.68
CA THR A 245 -25.75 -17.03 1.47
C THR A 245 -25.05 -16.44 0.26
N LEU A 246 -24.93 -17.23 -0.81
CA LEU A 246 -24.45 -16.72 -2.10
C LEU A 246 -25.28 -15.54 -2.62
N GLY A 247 -26.61 -15.58 -2.50
CA GLY A 247 -27.49 -14.49 -2.93
C GLY A 247 -27.30 -13.21 -2.12
N ASP A 248 -27.00 -13.33 -0.82
CA ASP A 248 -26.62 -12.18 0.00
C ASP A 248 -25.30 -11.56 -0.47
N ALA A 249 -24.32 -12.40 -0.81
CA ALA A 249 -23.03 -11.95 -1.34
C ALA A 249 -23.17 -11.21 -2.68
N GLU A 250 -23.98 -11.75 -3.59
CA GLU A 250 -24.24 -11.13 -4.90
C GLU A 250 -24.94 -9.77 -4.73
N SER A 251 -25.94 -9.70 -3.84
CA SER A 251 -26.66 -8.46 -3.54
C SER A 251 -25.73 -7.40 -2.93
N MET A 252 -24.93 -7.78 -1.93
CA MET A 252 -24.00 -6.87 -1.27
C MET A 252 -22.95 -6.32 -2.25
N LEU A 253 -22.38 -7.18 -3.11
CA LEU A 253 -21.45 -6.75 -4.14
C LEU A 253 -22.13 -5.82 -5.17
N ASP A 254 -23.38 -6.08 -5.52
CA ASP A 254 -24.19 -5.20 -6.39
C ASP A 254 -24.42 -3.82 -5.80
N TRP A 255 -24.75 -3.73 -4.51
CA TRP A 255 -24.94 -2.44 -3.83
C TRP A 255 -23.63 -1.65 -3.74
N LEU A 256 -22.54 -2.28 -3.28
CA LEU A 256 -21.22 -1.65 -3.18
C LEU A 256 -20.68 -1.19 -4.54
N TRP A 257 -20.87 -2.00 -5.57
CA TRP A 257 -20.38 -1.70 -6.91
C TRP A 257 -21.08 -0.52 -7.57
N LYS A 258 -22.41 -0.42 -7.40
CA LYS A 258 -23.20 0.71 -7.90
C LYS A 258 -22.75 2.01 -7.24
N GLU A 259 -22.45 1.95 -5.95
CA GLU A 259 -22.03 3.09 -5.14
C GLU A 259 -20.51 3.22 -4.98
N ARG A 260 -19.71 2.64 -5.88
CA ARG A 260 -18.24 2.61 -5.79
C ARG A 260 -17.55 3.98 -5.75
N LYS A 261 -18.20 5.02 -6.28
CA LYS A 261 -17.75 6.42 -6.19
C LYS A 261 -17.88 6.95 -4.77
N ALA A 262 -19.06 6.81 -4.17
CA ALA A 262 -19.31 7.17 -2.78
C ALA A 262 -18.44 6.33 -1.83
N PHE A 263 -18.29 5.03 -2.09
CA PHE A 263 -17.37 4.15 -1.35
C PHE A 263 -15.94 4.71 -1.27
N MET A 264 -15.39 5.21 -2.39
CA MET A 264 -14.05 5.80 -2.42
C MET A 264 -13.93 7.01 -1.49
N VAL A 265 -14.89 7.94 -1.58
CA VAL A 265 -14.94 9.15 -0.72
C VAL A 265 -15.03 8.76 0.75
N ILE A 266 -15.92 7.83 1.07
CA ILE A 266 -16.14 7.34 2.43
C ILE A 266 -14.87 6.71 2.99
N CYS A 267 -14.18 5.85 2.24
CA CYS A 267 -12.97 5.22 2.75
C CYS A 267 -11.81 6.22 2.94
N ALA A 268 -11.75 7.27 2.11
CA ALA A 268 -10.74 8.32 2.22
C ALA A 268 -11.00 9.25 3.43
N GLU A 269 -12.24 9.73 3.58
CA GLU A 269 -12.63 10.64 4.67
C GLU A 269 -12.83 9.91 6.00
N ILE A 270 -13.43 8.73 5.95
CA ILE A 270 -13.69 7.86 7.10
C ILE A 270 -12.75 6.65 7.00
N LYS A 271 -11.60 6.76 7.65
CA LYS A 271 -10.60 5.68 7.78
C LYS A 271 -11.05 4.53 8.70
N MET A 272 -12.29 4.09 8.55
CA MET A 272 -12.84 2.97 9.31
C MET A 272 -12.35 1.65 8.72
N ARG A 273 -11.69 0.86 9.57
CA ARG A 273 -10.90 -0.32 9.21
C ARG A 273 -11.72 -1.61 9.25
N GLY A 274 -11.32 -2.62 8.48
CA GLY A 274 -11.90 -3.96 8.49
C GLY A 274 -12.59 -4.38 7.19
N TRP A 275 -12.55 -3.56 6.15
CA TRP A 275 -13.15 -3.86 4.84
C TRP A 275 -12.59 -5.13 4.22
N THR A 276 -11.34 -5.48 4.51
CA THR A 276 -10.72 -6.74 4.05
C THR A 276 -11.51 -7.97 4.47
N ALA A 277 -12.11 -7.99 5.66
CA ALA A 277 -12.94 -9.10 6.12
C ALA A 277 -14.22 -9.25 5.30
N LEU A 278 -14.89 -8.13 5.00
CA LEU A 278 -16.08 -8.13 4.14
C LEU A 278 -15.72 -8.66 2.75
N PHE A 279 -14.68 -8.11 2.11
CA PHE A 279 -14.26 -8.55 0.78
C PHE A 279 -13.77 -10.00 0.76
N PHE A 280 -13.13 -10.49 1.82
CA PHE A 280 -12.72 -11.90 1.93
C PHE A 280 -13.92 -12.84 1.99
N GLY A 281 -14.95 -12.51 2.79
CA GLY A 281 -16.20 -13.28 2.84
C GLY A 281 -16.97 -13.24 1.52
N LEU A 282 -17.03 -12.08 0.85
CA LEU A 282 -17.63 -11.95 -0.48
C LEU A 282 -16.87 -12.78 -1.51
N TRP A 283 -15.55 -12.67 -1.58
CA TRP A 283 -14.71 -13.44 -2.50
C TRP A 283 -14.89 -14.94 -2.30
N GLY A 284 -14.86 -15.42 -1.05
CA GLY A 284 -15.02 -16.83 -0.75
C GLY A 284 -16.31 -17.41 -1.33
N LEU A 285 -17.45 -16.74 -1.17
CA LEU A 285 -18.71 -17.25 -1.73
C LEU A 285 -18.79 -17.06 -3.25
N LEU A 286 -18.44 -15.87 -3.73
CA LEU A 286 -18.68 -15.48 -5.11
C LEU A 286 -17.75 -16.16 -6.09
N ARG A 287 -16.58 -16.64 -5.65
CA ARG A 287 -15.68 -17.47 -6.47
C ARG A 287 -16.28 -18.83 -6.84
N GLU A 288 -17.30 -19.29 -6.11
CA GLU A 288 -18.04 -20.53 -6.40
C GLU A 288 -19.30 -20.26 -7.27
N SER A 289 -19.57 -18.99 -7.64
CA SER A 289 -20.69 -18.61 -8.52
C SER A 289 -20.37 -18.88 -9.99
N VAL A 290 -21.40 -19.08 -10.83
CA VAL A 290 -21.26 -19.10 -12.29
C VAL A 290 -20.70 -17.79 -12.86
N ARG A 291 -20.82 -16.69 -12.10
CA ARG A 291 -20.27 -15.36 -12.44
C ARG A 291 -18.96 -15.05 -11.69
N ALA A 292 -18.26 -16.07 -11.18
CA ALA A 292 -17.07 -15.92 -10.35
C ALA A 292 -16.02 -14.97 -10.93
N TYR A 293 -15.72 -15.08 -12.23
CA TYR A 293 -14.77 -14.20 -12.91
C TYR A 293 -15.17 -12.71 -12.80
N GLU A 294 -16.41 -12.36 -13.18
CA GLU A 294 -16.90 -10.98 -13.14
C GLU A 294 -17.01 -10.45 -11.70
N ASN A 295 -17.45 -11.30 -10.77
CA ASN A 295 -17.54 -10.93 -9.36
C ASN A 295 -16.16 -10.66 -8.76
N CYS A 296 -15.16 -11.51 -9.03
CA CYS A 296 -13.78 -11.31 -8.58
C CYS A 296 -13.17 -10.05 -9.17
N LYS A 297 -13.44 -9.74 -10.45
CA LYS A 297 -13.02 -8.49 -11.08
C LYS A 297 -13.57 -7.25 -10.36
N ARG A 298 -14.86 -7.26 -10.00
CA ARG A 298 -15.51 -6.17 -9.24
C ARG A 298 -14.94 -6.04 -7.83
N ILE A 299 -14.74 -7.15 -7.13
CA ILE A 299 -14.12 -7.16 -5.79
C ILE A 299 -12.69 -6.61 -5.87
N ARG A 300 -11.87 -7.06 -6.83
CA ARG A 300 -10.50 -6.57 -7.05
C ARG A 300 -10.48 -5.05 -7.22
N HIS A 301 -11.39 -4.49 -8.01
CA HIS A 301 -11.44 -3.04 -8.22
C HIS A 301 -11.89 -2.25 -6.98
N LEU A 302 -12.80 -2.79 -6.17
CA LEU A 302 -13.15 -2.20 -4.86
C LEU A 302 -11.98 -2.29 -3.87
N LEU A 303 -11.24 -3.40 -3.87
CA LEU A 303 -10.02 -3.58 -3.08
C LEU A 303 -8.92 -2.60 -3.49
N MET A 304 -8.70 -2.37 -4.79
CA MET A 304 -7.75 -1.37 -5.28
C MET A 304 -8.08 0.04 -4.80
N ARG A 305 -9.36 0.41 -4.78
CA ARG A 305 -9.82 1.70 -4.24
C ARG A 305 -9.51 1.81 -2.75
N TYR A 306 -9.88 0.77 -2.00
CA TYR A 306 -9.62 0.74 -0.57
C TYR A 306 -8.12 0.74 -0.23
N ALA A 307 -7.27 0.12 -1.06
CA ALA A 307 -5.83 0.06 -0.84
C ALA A 307 -5.16 1.45 -0.73
N LEU A 308 -5.74 2.48 -1.37
CA LEU A 308 -5.24 3.86 -1.34
C LEU A 308 -5.39 4.53 0.03
N CYS A 309 -6.29 4.05 0.87
CA CYS A 309 -6.59 4.63 2.18
C CYS A 309 -6.54 3.60 3.32
N ALA A 310 -6.23 2.34 3.01
CA ALA A 310 -6.11 1.25 3.98
C ALA A 310 -4.91 1.44 4.93
N THR A 311 -4.95 0.75 6.06
CA THR A 311 -3.80 0.68 6.98
C THR A 311 -2.76 -0.31 6.48
N SER A 312 -1.53 -0.23 6.99
CA SER A 312 -0.44 -1.15 6.67
C SER A 312 -0.85 -2.63 6.78
N GLU A 313 -1.64 -2.97 7.79
CA GLU A 313 -2.09 -4.34 8.07
C GLU A 313 -3.09 -4.83 7.01
N GLU A 314 -4.05 -3.98 6.63
CA GLU A 314 -5.04 -4.33 5.62
C GLU A 314 -4.47 -4.26 4.21
N SER A 315 -3.61 -3.27 3.91
CA SER A 315 -2.90 -3.18 2.65
C SER A 315 -2.24 -4.51 2.30
N ASN A 316 -1.43 -5.08 3.20
CA ASN A 316 -0.74 -6.35 2.93
C ASN A 316 -1.70 -7.50 2.58
N VAL A 317 -2.85 -7.55 3.26
CA VAL A 317 -3.90 -8.55 2.97
C VAL A 317 -4.55 -8.29 1.62
N ILE A 318 -4.81 -7.02 1.27
CA ILE A 318 -5.36 -6.63 -0.03
C ILE A 318 -4.44 -7.10 -1.16
N ALA A 319 -3.12 -6.89 -1.04
CA ALA A 319 -2.17 -7.36 -2.04
C ALA A 319 -2.22 -8.89 -2.20
N ASP A 320 -2.18 -9.64 -1.10
CA ASP A 320 -2.23 -11.09 -1.15
C ASP A 320 -3.55 -11.59 -1.74
N MET A 321 -4.68 -10.95 -1.39
CA MET A 321 -6.00 -11.24 -1.96
C MET A 321 -6.03 -11.01 -3.47
N MET A 322 -5.50 -9.89 -3.94
CA MET A 322 -5.46 -9.57 -5.37
C MET A 322 -4.61 -10.58 -6.14
N VAL A 323 -3.44 -10.97 -5.60
CA VAL A 323 -2.58 -11.99 -6.22
C VAL A 323 -3.30 -13.33 -6.34
N VAL A 324 -4.01 -13.77 -5.30
CA VAL A 324 -4.76 -15.03 -5.34
C VAL A 324 -5.88 -14.97 -6.37
N MET A 325 -6.65 -13.87 -6.43
CA MET A 325 -7.68 -13.69 -7.46
C MET A 325 -7.08 -13.76 -8.87
N GLU A 326 -5.93 -13.11 -9.08
CA GLU A 326 -5.22 -13.09 -10.37
C GLU A 326 -4.72 -14.47 -10.78
N GLN A 327 -4.19 -15.25 -9.85
CA GLN A 327 -3.71 -16.62 -10.10
C GLN A 327 -4.86 -17.58 -10.42
N GLU A 328 -5.96 -17.50 -9.67
CA GLU A 328 -7.08 -18.43 -9.77
C GLU A 328 -7.92 -18.20 -11.02
N PHE A 329 -8.31 -16.95 -11.28
CA PHE A 329 -9.21 -16.61 -12.38
C PHE A 329 -8.47 -16.20 -13.65
N ARG A 330 -7.14 -16.40 -13.69
CA ARG A 330 -6.25 -15.85 -14.72
C ARG A 330 -6.61 -14.41 -15.02
N ILE A 331 -6.72 -13.58 -13.97
CA ILE A 331 -6.97 -12.13 -14.12
C ILE A 331 -5.70 -11.41 -14.65
N VAL A 332 -4.92 -12.08 -15.50
CA VAL A 332 -3.65 -11.64 -16.05
C VAL A 332 -3.69 -11.94 -17.54
N GLY A 333 -3.58 -10.89 -18.37
CA GLY A 333 -3.51 -11.03 -19.82
C GLY A 333 -4.51 -10.15 -20.58
N ALA A 334 -4.54 -10.33 -21.91
CA ALA A 334 -5.18 -9.40 -22.83
C ALA A 334 -6.70 -9.24 -22.70
N GLU A 335 -7.35 -10.24 -22.13
CA GLU A 335 -8.79 -10.24 -21.88
C GLU A 335 -9.15 -9.62 -20.51
N CYS A 336 -8.17 -9.39 -19.64
CA CYS A 336 -8.34 -8.70 -18.35
C CYS A 336 -8.10 -7.18 -18.43
N GLN A 337 -7.70 -6.70 -19.61
CA GLN A 337 -7.39 -5.28 -19.92
C GLN A 337 -8.62 -4.37 -19.98
N PHE A 338 -9.82 -4.93 -19.78
CA PHE A 338 -11.04 -4.17 -19.55
C PHE A 338 -11.15 -3.79 -18.08
N GLU A 339 -10.13 -3.13 -17.53
CA GLU A 339 -10.32 -2.50 -16.24
C GLU A 339 -11.43 -1.46 -16.34
N VAL A 340 -12.23 -1.40 -15.28
CA VAL A 340 -13.46 -0.60 -15.28
C VAL A 340 -13.05 0.87 -15.24
N PRO A 341 -13.36 1.67 -16.27
CA PRO A 341 -13.03 3.09 -16.22
C PRO A 341 -13.75 3.75 -15.03
N PRO A 342 -13.25 4.90 -14.57
CA PRO A 342 -14.01 5.73 -13.64
C PRO A 342 -15.45 5.91 -14.12
N LEU A 343 -16.40 5.97 -13.17
CA LEU A 343 -17.81 6.22 -13.49
C LEU A 343 -18.00 7.50 -14.29
N ASP A 344 -17.27 8.53 -13.86
CA ASP A 344 -17.28 9.87 -14.41
C ASP A 344 -15.96 10.56 -14.03
N ARG A 345 -15.82 11.81 -14.46
CA ARG A 345 -14.62 12.62 -14.20
C ARG A 345 -14.40 12.89 -12.70
N GLU A 346 -15.48 12.96 -11.92
CA GLU A 346 -15.41 13.23 -10.48
C GLU A 346 -14.93 11.99 -9.72
N ASP A 347 -15.42 10.80 -10.07
CA ASP A 347 -14.92 9.52 -9.56
C ASP A 347 -13.41 9.36 -9.84
N GLY A 348 -13.00 9.69 -11.07
CA GLY A 348 -11.59 9.69 -11.46
C GLY A 348 -10.75 10.68 -10.65
N GLN A 349 -11.26 11.89 -10.43
CA GLN A 349 -10.59 12.90 -9.62
C GLN A 349 -10.43 12.47 -8.16
N ASN A 350 -11.47 11.90 -7.55
CA ASN A 350 -11.44 11.41 -6.16
C ASN A 350 -10.37 10.31 -5.96
N ILE A 351 -10.23 9.40 -6.94
CA ILE A 351 -9.18 8.38 -6.93
C ILE A 351 -7.79 9.02 -6.97
N LEU A 352 -7.58 9.98 -7.87
CA LEU A 352 -6.27 10.63 -8.05
C LEU A 352 -5.88 11.49 -6.86
N ASP A 353 -6.83 12.18 -6.23
CA ASP A 353 -6.54 12.99 -5.05
C ASP A 353 -6.23 12.12 -3.84
N THR A 354 -6.97 11.03 -3.62
CA THR A 354 -6.62 10.07 -2.56
C THR A 354 -5.27 9.41 -2.81
N PHE A 355 -4.92 9.16 -4.08
CA PHE A 355 -3.61 8.63 -4.43
C PHE A 355 -2.46 9.60 -4.10
N LYS A 356 -2.64 10.92 -4.26
CA LYS A 356 -1.63 11.89 -3.85
C LYS A 356 -1.37 11.84 -2.35
N ASP A 357 -2.42 11.72 -1.55
CA ASP A 357 -2.32 11.56 -0.09
C ASP A 357 -1.65 10.24 0.32
N TYR A 358 -1.79 9.23 -0.53
CA TYR A 358 -1.19 7.92 -0.35
C TYR A 358 0.33 7.89 -0.59
N LEU A 359 0.86 8.78 -1.45
CA LEU A 359 2.29 8.87 -1.79
C LEU A 359 3.14 9.47 -0.65
N VAL A 360 3.23 8.76 0.48
CA VAL A 360 4.06 9.13 1.65
C VAL A 360 5.33 8.27 1.69
N PRO A 361 6.55 8.85 1.57
CA PRO A 361 7.80 8.08 1.40
C PRO A 361 8.16 7.14 2.56
N THR A 362 7.44 7.24 3.68
CA THR A 362 7.70 6.50 4.92
C THR A 362 6.90 5.21 5.06
N LYS A 363 6.02 4.87 4.11
CA LYS A 363 5.14 3.69 4.18
C LYS A 363 5.38 2.73 3.01
N SER A 364 5.24 1.43 3.28
CA SER A 364 5.22 0.41 2.23
C SER A 364 3.98 0.61 1.36
N ILE A 365 4.18 0.77 0.05
CA ILE A 365 3.14 1.08 -0.91
C ILE A 365 2.75 -0.17 -1.70
N ILE A 366 1.49 -0.55 -1.57
CA ILE A 366 0.78 -1.47 -2.46
C ILE A 366 0.08 -0.60 -3.48
N PHE A 367 0.80 -0.37 -4.57
CA PHE A 367 0.38 0.57 -5.59
C PHE A 367 -0.63 -0.10 -6.54
N PRO A 368 -1.92 0.30 -6.53
CA PRO A 368 -2.89 -0.17 -7.51
C PRO A 368 -2.68 0.61 -8.82
N PHE A 369 -1.53 0.41 -9.46
CA PHE A 369 -1.10 1.17 -10.64
C PHE A 369 -2.20 1.26 -11.68
N GLU A 370 -2.83 0.13 -11.96
CA GLU A 370 -3.78 0.01 -13.05
C GLU A 370 -5.01 0.90 -12.81
N LEU A 371 -5.50 0.96 -11.56
CA LEU A 371 -6.57 1.88 -11.14
C LEU A 371 -6.16 3.35 -11.37
N ILE A 372 -4.98 3.76 -10.90
CA ILE A 372 -4.51 5.15 -10.97
C ILE A 372 -4.24 5.56 -12.42
N TYR A 373 -3.65 4.66 -13.20
CA TYR A 373 -3.35 4.87 -14.61
C TYR A 373 -4.64 5.02 -15.42
N ASN A 374 -5.63 4.13 -15.23
CA ASN A 374 -6.93 4.25 -15.87
C ASN A 374 -7.70 5.50 -15.45
N ALA A 375 -7.66 5.84 -14.16
CA ALA A 375 -8.28 7.06 -13.66
C ALA A 375 -7.68 8.29 -14.35
N SER A 376 -6.36 8.35 -14.49
CA SER A 376 -5.68 9.44 -15.18
C SER A 376 -6.03 9.50 -16.66
N LEU A 377 -5.96 8.36 -17.37
CA LEU A 377 -6.26 8.30 -18.81
C LEU A 377 -7.67 8.80 -19.14
N HIS A 378 -8.67 8.45 -18.32
CA HIS A 378 -10.06 8.82 -18.59
C HIS A 378 -10.44 10.21 -18.06
N THR A 379 -9.69 10.75 -17.08
CA THR A 379 -10.02 12.02 -16.42
C THR A 379 -9.22 13.20 -16.99
N ARG A 380 -7.91 13.00 -17.15
CA ARG A 380 -6.90 13.99 -17.57
C ARG A 380 -5.74 13.30 -18.32
N PRO A 381 -5.97 12.79 -19.54
CA PRO A 381 -4.94 12.05 -20.29
C PRO A 381 -3.62 12.82 -20.47
N GLU A 382 -3.68 14.14 -20.55
CA GLU A 382 -2.52 15.04 -20.61
C GLU A 382 -1.64 15.01 -19.34
N GLU A 383 -2.18 14.63 -18.18
CA GLU A 383 -1.44 14.57 -16.91
C GLU A 383 -0.80 13.19 -16.66
N VAL A 384 -1.05 12.18 -17.51
CA VAL A 384 -0.58 10.80 -17.31
C VAL A 384 0.94 10.74 -17.21
N SER A 385 1.67 11.50 -18.05
CA SER A 385 3.14 11.55 -17.96
C SER A 385 3.61 12.08 -16.60
N SER A 386 3.03 13.21 -16.16
CA SER A 386 3.35 13.83 -14.86
C SER A 386 3.08 12.89 -13.70
N LEU A 387 1.99 12.13 -13.76
CA LEU A 387 1.68 11.12 -12.75
C LEU A 387 2.75 10.03 -12.70
N LEU A 388 3.10 9.43 -13.84
CA LEU A 388 4.12 8.38 -13.92
C LEU A 388 5.48 8.86 -13.40
N ILE A 389 5.84 10.11 -13.70
CA ILE A 389 7.04 10.76 -13.16
C ILE A 389 6.94 10.91 -11.64
N THR A 390 5.79 11.36 -11.12
CA THR A 390 5.56 11.50 -9.68
C THR A 390 5.70 10.16 -8.95
N ILE A 391 5.19 9.08 -9.53
CA ILE A 391 5.32 7.71 -9.01
C ILE A 391 6.81 7.31 -8.95
N MET A 392 7.57 7.58 -10.01
CA MET A 392 9.00 7.27 -10.03
C MET A 392 9.81 8.11 -9.05
N ASP A 393 9.57 9.42 -9.00
CA ASP A 393 10.24 10.33 -8.07
C ASP A 393 9.91 9.95 -6.61
N HIS A 394 8.72 9.41 -6.38
CA HIS A 394 8.36 8.84 -5.09
C HIS A 394 9.23 7.61 -4.75
N THR A 395 9.39 6.66 -5.67
CA THR A 395 10.31 5.50 -5.50
C THR A 395 11.71 5.95 -5.17
N TRP A 396 12.15 6.99 -5.86
CA TRP A 396 13.45 7.60 -5.66
C TRP A 396 13.60 8.13 -4.24
N LYS A 397 12.64 8.93 -3.77
CA LYS A 397 12.66 9.49 -2.40
C LYS A 397 12.63 8.40 -1.33
N THR A 398 11.92 7.30 -1.55
CA THR A 398 11.90 6.15 -0.63
C THR A 398 13.28 5.48 -0.53
N LEU A 399 14.04 5.43 -1.63
CA LEU A 399 15.44 4.94 -1.62
C LEU A 399 16.37 5.87 -0.83
N GLU A 400 16.12 7.18 -0.84
CA GLU A 400 16.94 8.17 -0.13
C GLU A 400 16.62 8.24 1.36
N TYR A 401 15.36 8.03 1.75
CA TYR A 401 14.91 8.21 3.13
C TYR A 401 15.63 7.30 4.12
N GLU A 402 16.25 7.85 5.17
CA GLU A 402 16.93 7.06 6.20
C GLU A 402 15.92 6.30 7.07
N ARG A 403 16.05 4.97 7.13
CA ARG A 403 15.28 4.13 8.07
C ARG A 403 16.21 3.24 8.90
N PRO A 404 15.89 2.97 10.18
CA PRO A 404 16.69 2.09 11.03
C PRO A 404 16.81 0.65 10.49
N ASP A 405 15.83 0.20 9.71
CA ASP A 405 15.66 -1.14 9.15
C ASP A 405 16.18 -1.25 7.70
N TRP A 406 17.47 -0.97 7.49
CA TRP A 406 18.10 -0.89 6.16
C TRP A 406 17.76 -2.05 5.20
N LYS A 407 17.62 -3.29 5.71
CA LYS A 407 17.30 -4.47 4.90
C LYS A 407 15.87 -4.40 4.34
N GLU A 408 14.90 -4.07 5.20
CA GLU A 408 13.50 -3.94 4.82
C GLU A 408 13.33 -2.78 3.85
N LYS A 409 13.98 -1.64 4.12
CA LYS A 409 14.05 -0.49 3.21
C LYS A 409 14.46 -0.87 1.79
N TYR A 410 15.57 -1.61 1.63
CA TYR A 410 16.05 -1.99 0.29
C TYR A 410 15.14 -3.02 -0.38
N CYS A 411 14.59 -3.98 0.37
CA CYS A 411 13.61 -4.92 -0.16
C CYS A 411 12.36 -4.19 -0.66
N ASP A 412 11.76 -3.33 0.15
CA ASP A 412 10.58 -2.53 -0.21
C ASP A 412 10.84 -1.69 -1.45
N SER A 413 11.98 -1.00 -1.48
CA SER A 413 12.36 -0.17 -2.62
C SER A 413 12.55 -1.00 -3.90
N PHE A 414 13.14 -2.20 -3.78
CA PHE A 414 13.30 -3.11 -4.90
C PHE A 414 11.95 -3.58 -5.45
N TYR A 415 11.06 -4.06 -4.57
CA TYR A 415 9.74 -4.54 -4.96
C TYR A 415 8.90 -3.41 -5.57
N TYR A 416 8.98 -2.20 -5.02
CA TYR A 416 8.26 -1.04 -5.54
C TYR A 416 8.76 -0.63 -6.93
N GLY A 417 10.08 -0.49 -7.11
CA GLY A 417 10.66 -0.16 -8.43
C GLY A 417 10.41 -1.25 -9.48
N ALA A 418 10.52 -2.52 -9.09
CA ALA A 418 10.20 -3.64 -9.98
C ALA A 418 8.72 -3.65 -10.40
N ARG A 419 7.81 -3.31 -9.47
CA ARG A 419 6.38 -3.17 -9.79
C ARG A 419 6.15 -2.04 -10.78
N ILE A 420 6.80 -0.88 -10.63
CA ILE A 420 6.71 0.24 -11.59
C ILE A 420 7.15 -0.18 -12.99
N ILE A 421 8.25 -0.90 -13.12
CA ILE A 421 8.73 -1.41 -14.42
C ILE A 421 7.69 -2.34 -15.06
N THR A 422 7.09 -3.22 -14.26
CA THR A 422 6.05 -4.16 -14.71
C THR A 422 4.80 -3.39 -15.16
N SER A 423 4.36 -2.45 -14.32
CA SER A 423 3.24 -1.56 -14.56
C SER A 423 3.41 -0.71 -15.82
N LEU A 424 4.58 -0.12 -16.05
CA LEU A 424 4.89 0.62 -17.29
C LEU A 424 4.86 -0.30 -18.52
N ASN A 425 5.30 -1.54 -18.40
CA ASN A 425 5.18 -2.50 -19.51
C ASN A 425 3.70 -2.79 -19.80
N ASP A 426 2.91 -3.02 -18.75
CA ASP A 426 1.48 -3.29 -18.87
C ASP A 426 0.75 -2.09 -19.47
N ALA A 427 1.10 -0.86 -19.09
CA ALA A 427 0.57 0.40 -19.61
C ALA A 427 0.54 0.48 -21.15
N ILE A 428 1.49 -0.16 -21.84
CA ILE A 428 1.66 -0.10 -23.30
C ILE A 428 1.13 -1.34 -23.99
N THR A 429 1.48 -2.49 -23.42
CA THR A 429 1.23 -3.79 -24.05
C THR A 429 -0.18 -4.27 -23.75
N HIS A 430 -0.77 -3.75 -22.67
CA HIS A 430 -1.95 -4.33 -22.09
C HIS A 430 -3.06 -3.38 -21.65
N PHE A 431 -3.18 -2.16 -22.16
CA PHE A 431 -4.38 -1.36 -21.89
C PHE A 431 -5.31 -1.25 -23.10
N SER A 432 -6.60 -1.48 -22.85
CA SER A 432 -7.65 -1.03 -23.76
C SER A 432 -7.79 0.48 -23.60
N TYR A 433 -7.19 1.23 -24.52
CA TYR A 433 -7.24 2.69 -24.46
C TYR A 433 -8.65 3.26 -24.65
N GLY A 434 -9.62 2.45 -25.10
CA GLY A 434 -11.01 2.84 -25.38
C GLY A 434 -11.17 3.76 -26.58
N CYS A 435 -10.20 4.65 -26.83
CA CYS A 435 -10.12 5.53 -27.98
C CYS A 435 -8.66 5.78 -28.39
N ILE A 436 -8.50 6.26 -29.63
CA ILE A 436 -7.19 6.60 -30.21
C ILE A 436 -6.49 7.71 -29.40
N LYS A 437 -7.23 8.67 -28.84
CA LYS A 437 -6.66 9.76 -28.02
C LYS A 437 -5.91 9.23 -26.80
N ASN A 438 -6.54 8.33 -26.04
CA ASN A 438 -5.93 7.73 -24.87
C ASN A 438 -4.72 6.86 -25.25
N LYS A 439 -4.76 6.19 -26.41
CA LYS A 439 -3.61 5.43 -26.92
C LYS A 439 -2.40 6.34 -27.14
N HIS A 440 -2.59 7.48 -27.79
CA HIS A 440 -1.52 8.45 -27.99
C HIS A 440 -1.02 9.01 -26.65
N ALA A 441 -1.94 9.44 -25.77
CA ALA A 441 -1.56 9.93 -24.44
C ALA A 441 -0.73 8.92 -23.64
N SER A 442 -1.08 7.64 -23.72
CA SER A 442 -0.31 6.56 -23.10
C SER A 442 1.07 6.37 -23.72
N ILE A 443 1.18 6.38 -25.05
CA ILE A 443 2.46 6.25 -25.76
C ILE A 443 3.36 7.46 -25.45
N ASP A 444 2.81 8.67 -25.50
CA ASP A 444 3.52 9.91 -25.18
C ASP A 444 4.00 9.92 -23.72
N ALA A 445 3.11 9.54 -22.78
CA ALA A 445 3.46 9.45 -21.37
C ALA A 445 4.55 8.41 -21.13
N TYR A 446 4.46 7.26 -21.80
CA TYR A 446 5.46 6.21 -21.74
C TYR A 446 6.83 6.69 -22.23
N PHE A 447 6.91 7.31 -23.42
CA PHE A 447 8.15 7.86 -23.92
C PHE A 447 8.68 8.97 -23.00
N GLY A 448 7.81 9.85 -22.52
CA GLY A 448 8.19 10.91 -21.57
C GLY A 448 8.76 10.41 -20.25
N VAL A 449 8.50 9.15 -19.90
CA VAL A 449 9.02 8.49 -18.69
C VAL A 449 10.32 7.73 -18.97
N ILE A 450 10.32 6.87 -19.99
CA ILE A 450 11.50 6.04 -20.33
C ILE A 450 12.67 6.89 -20.81
N ASN A 451 12.37 8.00 -21.48
CA ASN A 451 13.36 8.92 -22.03
C ASN A 451 13.96 9.88 -20.96
N ARG A 452 14.09 9.44 -19.71
CA ARG A 452 14.62 10.24 -18.59
C ARG A 452 15.82 9.57 -17.96
N ILE A 453 16.84 10.37 -17.62
CA ILE A 453 18.03 9.90 -16.89
C ILE A 453 17.62 9.25 -15.56
N ASN A 454 16.68 9.87 -14.82
CA ASN A 454 16.16 9.32 -13.56
C ASN A 454 15.58 7.91 -13.71
N PHE A 455 15.02 7.55 -14.88
CA PHE A 455 14.53 6.21 -15.14
C PHE A 455 15.68 5.19 -15.22
N LEU A 456 16.73 5.52 -15.98
CA LEU A 456 17.93 4.70 -16.05
C LEU A 456 18.61 4.58 -14.67
N GLU A 457 18.72 5.68 -13.93
CA GLU A 457 19.31 5.67 -12.59
C GLU A 457 18.50 4.81 -11.61
N LEU A 458 17.17 4.85 -11.66
CA LEU A 458 16.31 3.97 -10.88
C LEU A 458 16.63 2.50 -11.16
N ILE A 459 16.67 2.11 -12.44
CA ILE A 459 17.03 0.74 -12.83
C ILE A 459 18.43 0.37 -12.32
N GLY A 460 19.40 1.28 -12.44
CA GLY A 460 20.76 1.08 -11.93
C GLY A 460 20.78 0.79 -10.43
N ARG A 461 20.02 1.54 -9.63
CA ARG A 461 19.89 1.32 -8.19
C ARG A 461 19.17 0.01 -7.84
N LEU A 462 18.13 -0.36 -8.59
CA LEU A 462 17.48 -1.67 -8.41
C LEU A 462 18.46 -2.82 -8.69
N CYS A 463 19.29 -2.69 -9.72
CA CYS A 463 20.40 -3.60 -10.00
C CYS A 463 21.41 -3.67 -8.84
N LEU A 464 21.78 -2.54 -8.25
CA LEU A 464 22.65 -2.52 -7.07
C LEU A 464 22.01 -3.24 -5.87
N ILE A 465 20.70 -3.09 -5.65
CA ILE A 465 20.02 -3.77 -4.55
C ILE A 465 20.02 -5.31 -4.73
N MET A 466 19.90 -5.80 -5.97
CA MET A 466 19.93 -7.25 -6.26
C MET A 466 21.23 -7.95 -5.85
N VAL A 467 22.33 -7.20 -5.74
CA VAL A 467 23.65 -7.74 -5.37
C VAL A 467 23.97 -7.57 -3.89
N ILE A 468 23.11 -6.91 -3.09
CA ILE A 468 23.33 -6.73 -1.65
C ILE A 468 23.16 -8.07 -0.91
N GLN A 469 24.14 -8.39 -0.08
CA GLN A 469 24.15 -9.58 0.77
C GLN A 469 24.05 -9.20 2.26
N SER A 470 23.36 -10.03 3.02
CA SER A 470 23.31 -9.99 4.47
C SER A 470 23.73 -11.36 4.99
N LYS A 471 24.94 -11.45 5.56
CA LYS A 471 25.63 -12.74 5.80
C LYS A 471 25.82 -13.46 4.46
N ASP A 472 25.50 -14.74 4.37
CA ASP A 472 25.68 -15.54 3.15
C ASP A 472 24.50 -15.49 2.17
N ASN A 473 23.43 -14.75 2.51
CA ASN A 473 22.21 -14.69 1.71
C ASN A 473 22.00 -13.32 1.08
N PHE A 474 21.58 -13.31 -0.19
CA PHE A 474 21.08 -12.10 -0.83
C PHE A 474 19.82 -11.61 -0.13
N ILE A 475 19.70 -10.29 0.04
CA ILE A 475 18.49 -9.71 0.63
C ILE A 475 17.28 -9.87 -0.32
N ILE A 476 17.53 -9.83 -1.64
CA ILE A 476 16.54 -10.11 -2.67
C ILE A 476 16.64 -11.59 -3.07
N PRO A 477 15.57 -12.41 -2.92
CA PRO A 477 15.56 -13.80 -3.36
C PRO A 477 15.84 -13.95 -4.86
N LYS A 478 16.31 -15.15 -5.27
CA LYS A 478 16.69 -15.43 -6.67
C LYS A 478 15.53 -15.20 -7.63
N TYR A 479 14.36 -15.75 -7.28
CA TYR A 479 13.12 -15.64 -8.05
C TYR A 479 12.79 -14.18 -8.42
N TYR A 480 12.86 -13.25 -7.46
CA TYR A 480 12.51 -11.85 -7.71
C TYR A 480 13.49 -11.12 -8.62
N ALA A 481 14.78 -11.45 -8.59
CA ALA A 481 15.73 -10.86 -9.54
C ALA A 481 15.57 -11.41 -10.96
N GLU A 482 15.26 -12.70 -11.09
CA GLU A 482 14.96 -13.29 -12.40
C GLU A 482 13.68 -12.70 -12.98
N ALA A 483 12.64 -12.51 -12.15
CA ALA A 483 11.41 -11.82 -12.53
C ALA A 483 11.67 -10.36 -12.96
N PHE A 484 12.52 -9.63 -12.23
CA PHE A 484 12.93 -8.27 -12.61
C PHE A 484 13.59 -8.24 -14.00
N TYR A 485 14.58 -9.11 -14.26
CA TYR A 485 15.22 -9.21 -15.57
C TYR A 485 14.22 -9.55 -16.69
N TYR A 486 13.30 -10.49 -16.43
CA TYR A 486 12.25 -10.85 -17.38
C TYR A 486 11.33 -9.66 -17.70
N ASN A 487 10.90 -8.91 -16.69
CA ASN A 487 10.06 -7.72 -16.88
C ASN A 487 10.80 -6.60 -17.61
N MET A 488 12.08 -6.40 -17.33
CA MET A 488 12.92 -5.46 -18.08
C MET A 488 13.03 -5.82 -19.57
N ASN A 489 13.23 -7.10 -19.88
CA ASN A 489 13.23 -7.57 -21.27
C ASN A 489 11.91 -7.28 -21.99
N ARG A 490 10.77 -7.55 -21.34
CA ARG A 490 9.45 -7.28 -21.91
C ARG A 490 9.21 -5.79 -22.11
N LEU A 491 9.58 -4.97 -21.13
CA LEU A 491 9.47 -3.52 -21.21
C LEU A 491 10.27 -2.98 -22.40
N MET A 492 11.54 -3.37 -22.51
CA MET A 492 12.43 -2.90 -23.56
C MET A 492 12.04 -3.42 -24.96
N ALA A 493 11.56 -4.66 -25.06
CA ALA A 493 10.99 -5.17 -26.32
C ALA A 493 9.71 -4.41 -26.74
N SER A 494 8.95 -3.91 -25.77
CA SER A 494 7.76 -3.09 -26.02
C SER A 494 8.14 -1.66 -26.38
N PHE A 495 9.20 -1.12 -25.77
CA PHE A 495 9.82 0.15 -26.15
C PHE A 495 10.25 0.13 -27.61
N SER A 496 11.09 -0.84 -28.02
CA SER A 496 11.59 -0.89 -29.41
C SER A 496 10.45 -0.97 -30.41
N ARG A 497 9.45 -1.82 -30.17
CA ARG A 497 8.26 -1.89 -31.03
C ARG A 497 7.47 -0.57 -31.08
N ALA A 498 7.39 0.17 -29.97
CA ALA A 498 6.73 1.46 -29.95
C ALA A 498 7.56 2.51 -30.69
N ALA A 499 8.87 2.54 -30.49
CA ALA A 499 9.80 3.47 -31.13
C ALA A 499 9.89 3.26 -32.64
N ASP A 500 9.82 2.01 -33.13
CA ASP A 500 9.78 1.74 -34.58
C ASP A 500 8.52 2.34 -35.26
N ASN A 501 7.43 2.48 -34.51
CA ASN A 501 6.14 2.93 -35.00
C ASN A 501 5.87 4.43 -34.77
N ASN A 502 6.75 5.15 -34.05
CA ASN A 502 6.55 6.54 -33.66
C ASN A 502 7.87 7.31 -33.75
N GLU A 503 7.85 8.61 -34.05
CA GLU A 503 9.07 9.43 -34.05
C GLU A 503 9.62 9.57 -32.62
N TYR A 504 10.60 8.73 -32.27
CA TYR A 504 11.30 8.77 -30.99
C TYR A 504 12.61 9.56 -31.11
N VAL A 505 12.84 10.48 -30.17
CA VAL A 505 14.08 11.25 -30.06
C VAL A 505 14.68 11.01 -28.68
N GLU A 506 15.91 10.48 -28.63
CA GLU A 506 16.64 10.24 -27.38
C GLU A 506 16.91 11.56 -26.63
N ALA A 507 16.68 11.56 -25.32
CA ALA A 507 17.04 12.65 -24.44
C ALA A 507 18.56 12.71 -24.25
N PRO A 508 19.17 13.91 -24.26
CA PRO A 508 20.61 14.08 -24.06
C PRO A 508 21.10 13.41 -22.77
N GLY A 509 22.24 12.70 -22.86
CA GLY A 509 22.94 12.13 -21.71
C GLY A 509 22.51 10.71 -21.30
N LEU A 510 21.49 10.12 -21.94
CA LEU A 510 21.09 8.74 -21.67
C LEU A 510 22.18 7.74 -22.06
N GLN A 511 22.72 7.81 -23.28
CA GLN A 511 23.82 6.94 -23.71
C GLN A 511 25.07 7.08 -22.82
N GLU A 512 25.42 8.30 -22.42
CA GLU A 512 26.57 8.55 -21.54
C GLU A 512 26.39 7.90 -20.15
N THR A 513 25.20 8.07 -19.56
CA THR A 513 24.85 7.47 -18.26
C THR A 513 24.86 5.95 -18.35
N TRP A 514 24.29 5.41 -19.43
CA TRP A 514 24.28 3.97 -19.71
C TRP A 514 25.70 3.42 -19.84
N ASP A 515 26.58 4.05 -20.61
CA ASP A 515 27.94 3.58 -20.85
C ASP A 515 28.78 3.61 -19.56
N LYS A 516 28.68 4.68 -18.76
CA LYS A 516 29.37 4.79 -17.46
C LYS A 516 29.01 3.64 -16.53
N LEU A 517 27.72 3.34 -16.36
CA LEU A 517 27.30 2.26 -15.46
C LEU A 517 27.60 0.88 -16.04
N LEU A 518 27.51 0.69 -17.36
CA LEU A 518 27.87 -0.58 -17.99
C LEU A 518 29.34 -0.94 -17.73
N ARG A 519 30.26 0.03 -17.88
CA ARG A 519 31.69 -0.16 -17.59
C ARG A 519 31.91 -0.59 -16.15
N PHE A 520 31.20 0.02 -15.20
CA PHE A 520 31.26 -0.37 -13.80
C PHE A 520 30.77 -1.81 -13.60
N ILE A 521 29.63 -2.18 -14.18
CA ILE A 521 29.08 -3.55 -14.09
C ILE A 521 30.03 -4.58 -14.72
N ASP A 522 30.60 -4.30 -15.89
CA ASP A 522 31.57 -5.16 -16.57
C ASP A 522 32.81 -5.39 -15.69
N LEU A 523 33.34 -4.35 -15.05
CA LEU A 523 34.47 -4.47 -14.12
C LEU A 523 34.13 -5.35 -12.92
N GLN A 524 32.95 -5.17 -12.31
CA GLN A 524 32.52 -6.01 -11.18
C GLN A 524 32.32 -7.46 -11.62
N TYR A 525 31.79 -7.71 -12.82
CA TYR A 525 31.57 -9.05 -13.35
C TYR A 525 32.86 -9.86 -13.57
N GLU A 526 33.94 -9.18 -13.97
CA GLU A 526 35.24 -9.81 -14.23
C GLU A 526 36.02 -10.11 -12.95
N THR A 527 35.84 -9.29 -11.93
CA THR A 527 36.61 -9.36 -10.67
C THR A 527 35.91 -10.19 -9.59
N THR A 528 34.64 -10.54 -9.78
CA THR A 528 33.81 -11.22 -8.78
C THR A 528 33.59 -12.69 -9.12
N GLU A 529 33.65 -13.56 -8.10
CA GLU A 529 33.41 -15.01 -8.25
C GLU A 529 32.12 -15.48 -7.54
N GLY A 530 31.74 -16.74 -7.76
CA GLY A 530 30.65 -17.42 -7.04
C GLY A 530 29.24 -16.89 -7.34
N GLY A 531 28.33 -17.03 -6.37
CA GLY A 531 26.92 -16.67 -6.51
C GLY A 531 26.67 -15.18 -6.75
N LEU A 532 27.57 -14.31 -6.31
CA LEU A 532 27.51 -12.86 -6.56
C LEU A 532 27.73 -12.54 -8.04
N ARG A 533 28.63 -13.25 -8.71
CA ARG A 533 28.85 -13.13 -10.16
C ARG A 533 27.59 -13.39 -10.96
N ASN A 534 26.77 -14.36 -10.55
CA ASN A 534 25.50 -14.66 -11.21
C ASN A 534 24.50 -13.50 -11.10
N ARG A 535 24.44 -12.80 -9.95
CA ARG A 535 23.60 -11.60 -9.78
C ARG A 535 24.11 -10.43 -10.61
N ILE A 536 25.43 -10.21 -10.63
CA ILE A 536 26.05 -9.18 -11.47
C ILE A 536 25.79 -9.48 -12.95
N SER A 537 25.81 -10.74 -13.37
CA SER A 537 25.45 -11.17 -14.72
C SER A 537 24.01 -10.77 -15.09
N LEU A 538 23.05 -10.96 -14.18
CA LEU A 538 21.66 -10.50 -14.39
C LEU A 538 21.57 -8.98 -14.53
N CYS A 539 22.30 -8.22 -13.70
CA CYS A 539 22.38 -6.76 -13.81
C CYS A 539 22.93 -6.34 -15.18
N ARG A 540 24.04 -6.97 -15.59
CA ARG A 540 24.70 -6.75 -16.88
C ARG A 540 23.76 -7.02 -18.04
N ASN A 541 23.07 -8.16 -18.03
CA ASN A 541 22.14 -8.52 -19.09
C ASN A 541 20.96 -7.55 -19.15
N SER A 542 20.41 -7.13 -18.00
CA SER A 542 19.36 -6.10 -17.93
C SER A 542 19.83 -4.79 -18.57
N TRP A 543 21.07 -4.38 -18.28
CA TRP A 543 21.64 -3.15 -18.81
C TRP A 543 21.94 -3.23 -20.31
N LEU A 544 22.42 -4.36 -20.81
CA LEU A 544 22.64 -4.59 -22.24
C LEU A 544 21.34 -4.57 -23.04
N VAL A 545 20.25 -5.07 -22.46
CA VAL A 545 18.93 -5.06 -23.08
C VAL A 545 18.42 -3.64 -23.27
N ILE A 546 18.65 -2.75 -22.29
CA ILE A 546 18.36 -1.32 -22.42
C ILE A 546 19.17 -0.73 -23.57
N GLY A 547 20.48 -0.94 -23.59
CA GLY A 547 21.34 -0.39 -24.64
C GLY A 547 20.95 -0.86 -26.03
N LYS A 548 20.54 -2.13 -26.17
CA LYS A 548 20.00 -2.65 -27.42
C LYS A 548 18.70 -1.95 -27.83
N ALA A 549 17.79 -1.74 -26.88
CA ALA A 549 16.47 -1.20 -27.17
C ALA A 549 16.51 0.28 -27.57
N PHE A 550 17.43 1.05 -27.00
CA PHE A 550 17.71 2.44 -27.37
C PHE A 550 18.73 2.59 -28.50
N GLU A 551 19.23 1.49 -29.06
CA GLU A 551 20.29 1.49 -30.08
C GLU A 551 21.58 2.22 -29.67
N PHE A 552 21.89 2.24 -28.37
CA PHE A 552 23.10 2.86 -27.86
C PHE A 552 24.35 2.21 -28.46
N GLN A 553 25.20 3.05 -29.03
CA GLN A 553 26.49 2.60 -29.53
C GLN A 553 27.43 2.39 -28.35
N ARG A 554 27.80 1.13 -28.12
CA ARG A 554 28.85 0.81 -27.15
C ARG A 554 30.14 1.46 -27.63
N GLN A 555 30.71 2.36 -26.84
CA GLN A 555 32.03 2.88 -27.11
C GLN A 555 33.05 1.76 -26.85
N THR A 556 33.31 0.94 -27.87
CA THR A 556 34.35 -0.11 -27.85
C THR A 556 35.77 0.47 -27.77
N SER A 557 35.93 1.79 -27.86
CA SER A 557 37.22 2.46 -28.11
C SER A 557 37.84 3.20 -26.92
N LEU A 558 37.22 3.25 -25.75
CA LEU A 558 37.95 3.60 -24.53
C LEU A 558 38.54 2.31 -23.95
N ARG A 559 39.71 1.93 -24.50
CA ARG A 559 40.71 1.09 -23.80
C ARG A 559 40.56 1.36 -22.30
N ARG A 560 40.51 0.33 -21.45
CA ARG A 560 40.54 0.47 -19.99
C ARG A 560 41.69 1.39 -19.60
N ARG A 561 41.43 2.69 -19.53
CA ARG A 561 42.44 3.68 -19.18
C ARG A 561 42.53 3.61 -17.68
N CYS A 562 43.76 3.49 -17.20
CA CYS A 562 44.02 3.30 -15.79
C CYS A 562 43.51 4.53 -15.04
N MET A 563 42.76 4.30 -13.95
CA MET A 563 42.30 5.36 -13.03
C MET A 563 43.47 5.99 -12.23
N ASN A 564 44.70 5.48 -12.42
CA ASN A 564 45.91 6.07 -11.86
C ASN A 564 46.36 7.26 -12.73
N PRO A 565 46.41 8.49 -12.18
CA PRO A 565 46.85 9.67 -12.91
C PRO A 565 48.33 9.61 -13.35
N ARG A 566 49.11 8.65 -12.84
CA ARG A 566 50.50 8.39 -13.25
C ARG A 566 50.63 7.34 -14.36
N CYS A 567 49.52 6.80 -14.86
CA CYS A 567 49.54 5.91 -16.01
C CYS A 567 49.89 6.71 -17.29
N PRO A 568 50.60 6.13 -18.27
CA PRO A 568 50.85 6.79 -19.57
C PRO A 568 49.59 7.15 -20.36
N ASN A 569 48.42 6.59 -20.00
CA ASN A 569 47.15 6.86 -20.67
C ASN A 569 45.99 6.86 -19.65
N PRO A 570 45.88 7.90 -18.80
CA PRO A 570 44.86 7.97 -17.76
C PRO A 570 43.49 8.31 -18.35
N ASP A 571 42.42 7.94 -17.64
CA ASP A 571 41.06 8.37 -18.00
C ASP A 571 40.90 9.86 -17.69
N MET A 572 40.52 10.66 -18.69
CA MET A 572 40.40 12.13 -18.54
C MET A 572 39.09 12.55 -17.86
N ILE A 573 38.14 11.63 -17.68
CA ILE A 573 36.83 11.91 -17.06
C ILE A 573 36.82 11.54 -15.56
N GLY A 574 37.79 10.73 -15.12
CA GLY A 574 37.97 10.38 -13.71
C GLY A 574 38.55 11.54 -12.91
N GLY A 575 37.69 12.36 -12.33
CA GLY A 575 38.09 13.36 -11.35
C GLY A 575 38.97 12.75 -10.27
N ALA A 576 40.21 13.21 -10.18
CA ALA A 576 41.12 12.88 -9.09
C ALA A 576 40.60 13.52 -7.81
N GLN A 577 39.81 12.80 -7.01
CA GLN A 577 39.61 13.12 -5.61
C GLN A 577 39.74 11.86 -4.75
N GLU A 578 40.72 11.94 -3.84
CA GLU A 578 41.02 11.06 -2.72
C GLU A 578 41.74 9.73 -3.02
N ALA A 579 43.02 9.87 -3.38
CA ALA A 579 44.02 8.86 -3.06
C ALA A 579 44.13 8.74 -1.53
N VAL A 580 43.39 7.80 -0.94
CA VAL A 580 43.61 7.38 0.44
C VAL A 580 45.04 6.84 0.55
N HIS A 581 45.80 7.46 1.44
CA HIS A 581 47.12 7.02 1.90
C HIS A 581 47.13 5.51 2.17
N TRP A 582 47.80 4.75 1.31
CA TRP A 582 48.27 3.41 1.64
C TRP A 582 49.74 3.53 2.02
N ASP A 583 50.01 3.57 3.32
CA ASP A 583 51.37 3.45 3.82
C ASP A 583 51.51 2.15 4.65
N ARG A 584 52.35 1.26 4.10
CA ARG A 584 53.20 0.24 4.74
C ARG A 584 52.64 -1.15 5.01
N GLY A 585 52.95 -2.02 4.05
CA GLY A 585 53.06 -3.47 4.21
C GLY A 585 53.74 -4.15 3.01
N LEU A 586 55.02 -3.80 2.76
CA LEU A 586 56.02 -4.44 1.87
C LEU A 586 56.24 -3.86 0.44
N PRO A 587 57.51 -3.55 0.08
CA PRO A 587 57.93 -3.16 -1.26
C PRO A 587 58.25 -4.40 -2.10
N GLY A 588 57.41 -4.73 -3.09
CA GLY A 588 57.68 -5.89 -3.95
C GLY A 588 56.84 -6.06 -5.21
N SER A 589 55.86 -5.20 -5.51
CA SER A 589 54.93 -5.46 -6.64
C SER A 589 54.63 -4.26 -7.54
N HIS A 590 55.49 -3.24 -7.56
CA HIS A 590 55.36 -2.12 -8.49
C HIS A 590 55.60 -2.49 -9.97
N SER A 591 56.08 -3.70 -10.27
CA SER A 591 56.28 -4.19 -11.64
C SER A 591 55.11 -5.05 -12.19
N ALA A 592 54.07 -5.34 -11.40
CA ALA A 592 53.00 -6.27 -11.80
C ALA A 592 51.68 -5.61 -12.23
N GLN A 593 51.57 -4.27 -12.24
CA GLN A 593 50.29 -3.56 -12.50
C GLN A 593 50.22 -2.82 -13.84
N CYS A 594 51.08 -3.18 -14.79
CA CYS A 594 50.90 -2.83 -16.19
C CYS A 594 51.05 -4.13 -16.98
N ILE A 595 49.96 -4.86 -17.19
CA ILE A 595 49.95 -5.92 -18.21
C ILE A 595 49.61 -5.22 -19.52
N PRO A 596 50.55 -5.06 -20.47
CA PRO A 596 50.18 -4.85 -21.84
C PRO A 596 49.59 -6.18 -22.34
N VAL A 597 48.32 -6.17 -22.72
CA VAL A 597 47.79 -7.24 -23.56
C VAL A 597 48.36 -7.00 -24.95
N GLU A 598 49.55 -7.54 -25.20
CA GLU A 598 49.99 -7.82 -26.56
C GLU A 598 49.15 -8.98 -27.08
N LEU A 599 48.30 -8.66 -28.06
CA LEU A 599 47.76 -9.64 -28.99
C LEU A 599 48.91 -10.18 -29.83
N GLN A 600 49.26 -11.45 -29.68
CA GLN A 600 49.95 -12.22 -30.71
C GLN A 600 49.38 -13.65 -30.75
N GLY A 601 48.88 -14.04 -31.93
CA GLY A 601 48.41 -15.38 -32.27
C GLY A 601 46.98 -15.41 -32.77
#